data_AF-A0A846RPA7-F1
#
_entry.id   AF-A0A846RPA7-F1
#
_cell.length_a   1.000
_cell.length_b   1.000
_cell.length_c   1.000
_cell.angle_alpha   90.00
_cell.angle_beta   90.00
_cell.angle_gamma   90.00
#
_symmetry.space_group_name_H-M   'P 1'
#
loop_
_entity.id
_entity.type
_entity.pdbx_description
1 polymer ?
#
loop_
_entity_poly.entity_id
_entity_poly.type
_entity_poly.pdbx_seq_one_letter_code
_entity_poly.pdbx_strand_id
1 'polypeptide(L)'
;MKDGHIIDEYEVGGGESLPAYSPGPDHFYVRSDPGTTIATLTDSPQGLELIRKVQVPKVGHCLGADEQGHYWTCDADTGQVLLFEDR
;
A
#
# COMPACT_ATOMS: atom_id res chain seq x y z
N MET A 1 12.48 21.69 -17.47
CA MET A 1 12.19 20.49 -16.66
C MET A 1 10.89 20.79 -15.94
N LYS A 2 9.87 19.95 -16.05
CA LYS A 2 8.68 20.10 -15.19
C LYS A 2 9.13 19.62 -13.81
N ASP A 3 9.28 20.56 -12.90
CA ASP A 3 9.32 20.31 -11.47
C ASP A 3 8.08 19.51 -11.10
N GLY A 4 8.26 18.28 -10.63
CA GLY A 4 7.14 17.48 -10.14
C GLY A 4 6.45 18.26 -9.00
N HIS A 5 5.15 18.49 -9.12
CA HIS A 5 4.35 19.09 -8.06
C HIS A 5 3.73 17.98 -7.22
N ILE A 6 3.94 18.02 -5.91
CA ILE A 6 3.30 17.11 -4.97
C ILE A 6 1.83 17.50 -4.85
N ILE A 7 0.93 16.59 -5.25
CA ILE A 7 -0.52 16.85 -5.21
C ILE A 7 -1.08 16.51 -3.83
N ASP A 8 -0.61 15.42 -3.21
CA ASP A 8 -0.96 15.02 -1.85
C ASP A 8 0.06 14.02 -1.28
N GLU A 9 -0.01 13.77 0.02
CA GLU A 9 0.85 12.87 0.78
C GLU A 9 0.04 12.02 1.78
N TYR A 10 0.50 10.80 2.06
CA TYR A 10 -0.12 9.94 3.05
C TYR A 10 0.91 9.33 4.01
N GLU A 11 0.76 9.63 5.31
CA GLU A 11 1.58 9.06 6.37
C GLU A 11 1.05 7.66 6.76
N VAL A 12 1.68 6.60 6.26
CA VAL A 12 1.37 5.22 6.66
C VAL A 12 1.96 4.86 8.04
N GLY A 13 2.85 5.70 8.57
CA GLY A 13 3.58 5.52 9.81
C GLY A 13 4.77 4.55 9.68
N GLY A 14 5.49 4.33 10.78
CA GLY A 14 6.64 3.40 10.83
C GLY A 14 7.90 3.95 10.18
N GLY A 15 8.69 3.06 9.55
CA GLY A 15 9.95 3.42 8.87
C GLY A 15 9.77 3.68 7.37
N GLU A 16 10.19 2.73 6.55
CA GLU A 16 10.06 2.76 5.09
C GLU A 16 8.60 2.58 4.64
N SER A 17 8.22 3.33 3.61
CA SER A 17 6.97 3.18 2.89
C SER A 17 7.20 2.32 1.65
N LEU A 18 6.48 1.20 1.55
CA LEU A 18 6.56 0.29 0.40
C LEU A 18 5.27 0.43 -0.43
N PRO A 19 5.27 1.17 -1.55
CA PRO A 19 4.07 1.40 -2.35
C PRO A 19 3.87 0.33 -3.42
N ALA A 20 2.60 0.07 -3.75
CA ALA A 20 2.16 -0.65 -4.92
C ALA A 20 0.90 0.03 -5.50
N TYR A 21 0.59 -0.25 -6.76
CA TYR A 21 -0.55 0.34 -7.46
C TYR A 21 -1.27 -0.73 -8.27
N SER A 22 -2.60 -0.73 -8.25
CA SER A 22 -3.43 -1.60 -9.08
C SER A 22 -4.25 -0.76 -10.06
N PRO A 23 -4.02 -0.88 -11.39
CA PRO A 23 -4.71 -0.07 -12.39
C PRO A 23 -6.18 -0.47 -12.61
N GLY A 24 -6.61 -1.65 -12.16
CA GLY A 24 -8.01 -2.08 -12.29
C GLY A 24 -8.97 -1.29 -11.40
N PRO A 25 -8.80 -1.33 -10.07
CA PRO A 25 -9.56 -0.51 -9.13
C PRO A 25 -9.04 0.94 -9.02
N ASP A 26 -7.90 1.26 -9.64
CA ASP A 26 -7.22 2.57 -9.54
C ASP A 26 -6.83 2.93 -8.09
N HIS A 27 -6.38 1.93 -7.34
CA HIS A 27 -6.01 2.09 -5.93
C HIS A 27 -4.50 1.98 -5.71
N PHE A 28 -4.01 2.74 -4.74
CA PHE A 28 -2.67 2.64 -4.18
C PHE A 28 -2.69 1.79 -2.92
N TYR A 29 -1.64 1.00 -2.72
CA TYR A 29 -1.39 0.28 -1.48
C TYR A 29 -0.08 0.74 -0.89
N VAL A 30 -0.05 1.04 0.40
CA VAL A 30 1.17 1.46 1.08
C VAL A 30 1.33 0.62 2.33
N ARG A 31 2.42 -0.13 2.39
CA ARG A 31 2.85 -0.84 3.61
C ARG A 31 3.80 0.04 4.41
N SER A 32 3.63 0.00 5.72
CA SER A 32 4.61 0.49 6.69
C SER A 32 5.62 -0.61 7.04
N ASP A 33 6.93 -0.34 6.96
CA ASP A 33 7.99 -1.28 7.35
C ASP A 33 9.19 -0.59 8.07
N PRO A 34 9.42 -0.81 9.37
CA PRO A 34 8.64 -1.68 10.25
C PRO A 34 7.27 -1.07 10.53
N GLY A 35 6.23 -1.91 10.50
CA GLY A 35 4.86 -1.51 10.75
C GLY A 35 3.90 -2.68 10.65
N THR A 36 2.68 -2.52 11.15
CA THR A 36 1.66 -3.58 11.18
C THR A 36 0.49 -3.28 10.25
N THR A 37 0.63 -2.32 9.35
CA THR A 37 -0.49 -1.88 8.50
C THR A 37 -0.13 -1.79 7.04
N ILE A 38 -1.09 -2.16 6.20
CA ILE A 38 -1.17 -1.74 4.81
C ILE A 38 -2.41 -0.84 4.67
N ALA A 39 -2.22 0.36 4.13
CA ALA A 39 -3.29 1.26 3.75
C ALA A 39 -3.64 1.06 2.26
N THR A 40 -4.93 1.04 1.95
CA THR A 40 -5.45 1.16 0.58
C THR A 40 -5.97 2.58 0.41
N LEU A 41 -5.49 3.27 -0.62
CA LEU A 41 -5.85 4.65 -0.93
C LEU A 41 -6.44 4.71 -2.34
N THR A 42 -7.36 5.64 -2.55
CA THR A 42 -7.80 6.08 -3.89
C THR A 42 -7.40 7.53 -4.09
N ASP A 43 -7.32 7.99 -5.34
CA ASP A 43 -7.35 9.42 -5.61
C ASP A 43 -8.78 9.98 -5.50
N SER A 44 -8.87 11.26 -5.18
CA SER A 44 -10.10 12.04 -5.15
C SER A 44 -9.80 13.48 -5.60
N PRO A 45 -10.81 14.29 -5.92
CA PRO A 45 -10.60 15.72 -6.23
C PRO A 45 -9.95 16.52 -5.08
N GLN A 46 -9.97 16.00 -3.84
CA GLN A 46 -9.38 16.63 -2.66
C GLN A 46 -7.98 16.09 -2.32
N GLY A 47 -7.49 15.06 -3.02
CA GLY A 47 -6.25 14.36 -2.69
C GLY A 47 -6.45 12.85 -2.52
N LEU A 48 -5.53 12.19 -1.85
CA LEU A 48 -5.61 10.78 -1.49
C LEU A 48 -6.66 10.56 -0.39
N GLU A 49 -7.52 9.57 -0.61
CA GLU A 49 -8.52 9.15 0.36
C GLU A 49 -8.21 7.72 0.85
N LEU A 50 -8.30 7.51 2.16
CA LEU A 50 -8.13 6.19 2.76
C LEU A 50 -9.41 5.35 2.60
N ILE A 51 -9.33 4.28 1.80
CA ILE A 51 -10.42 3.32 1.63
C ILE A 51 -10.45 2.31 2.78
N ARG A 52 -9.30 1.70 3.09
CA ARG A 52 -9.21 0.67 4.13
C ARG A 52 -7.80 0.53 4.70
N LYS A 53 -7.72 -0.07 5.89
CA LYS A 53 -6.47 -0.55 6.49
C LYS A 53 -6.60 -2.01 6.85
N VAL A 54 -5.58 -2.79 6.55
CA VAL A 54 -5.46 -4.19 6.98
C VAL A 54 -4.26 -4.35 7.91
N GLN A 55 -4.37 -5.27 8.86
CA GLN A 55 -3.26 -5.61 9.74
C GLN A 55 -2.37 -6.64 9.07
N VAL A 56 -1.06 -6.48 9.24
CA VAL A 56 -0.02 -7.39 8.77
C VAL A 56 1.02 -7.64 9.86
N PRO A 57 1.77 -8.74 9.79
CA PRO A 57 2.89 -9.00 10.68
C PRO A 57 3.91 -7.84 10.65
N LYS A 58 4.46 -7.51 11.82
CA LYS A 58 5.41 -6.42 11.98
C LYS A 58 6.68 -6.63 11.17
N VAL A 59 7.13 -7.87 11.08
CA VAL A 59 8.36 -8.25 10.37
C VAL A 59 7.98 -8.77 9.00
N GLY A 60 8.25 -7.97 7.98
CA GLY A 60 8.04 -8.36 6.61
C GLY A 60 8.54 -7.27 5.68
N HIS A 61 8.49 -7.50 4.38
CA HIS A 61 8.96 -6.57 3.39
C HIS A 61 8.21 -6.80 2.07
N CYS A 62 8.51 -5.98 1.07
CA CYS A 62 7.90 -5.99 -0.26
C CYS A 62 6.41 -5.64 -0.26
N LEU A 63 5.97 -5.05 -1.35
CA LEU A 63 4.56 -4.93 -1.70
C LEU A 63 4.44 -5.00 -3.21
N GLY A 64 3.53 -5.81 -3.71
CA GLY A 64 3.23 -5.92 -5.13
C GLY A 64 1.74 -6.01 -5.35
N ALA A 65 1.27 -5.54 -6.51
CA ALA A 65 -0.13 -5.60 -6.89
C ALA A 65 -0.29 -6.01 -8.35
N ASP A 66 -1.43 -6.60 -8.69
CA ASP A 66 -1.81 -6.91 -10.07
C ASP A 66 -2.94 -5.99 -10.56
N GLU A 67 -3.41 -6.19 -11.79
CA GLU A 67 -4.49 -5.40 -12.38
C GLU A 67 -5.90 -5.80 -11.90
N GLN A 68 -6.03 -6.86 -11.12
CA GLN A 68 -7.32 -7.41 -10.67
C GLN A 68 -7.70 -6.95 -9.25
N GLY A 69 -6.92 -6.02 -8.67
CA GLY A 69 -7.09 -5.61 -7.28
C GLY A 69 -6.52 -6.62 -6.28
N HIS A 70 -5.61 -7.49 -6.68
CA HIS A 70 -4.86 -8.30 -5.72
C HIS A 70 -3.58 -7.59 -5.32
N TYR A 71 -3.21 -7.71 -4.04
CA TYR A 71 -1.90 -7.29 -3.57
C TYR A 71 -1.31 -8.27 -2.58
N TRP A 72 0.02 -8.33 -2.57
CA TRP A 72 0.78 -9.28 -1.78
C TRP A 72 1.89 -8.62 -1.00
N THR A 73 2.13 -9.15 0.19
CA THR A 73 3.27 -8.76 1.01
C THR A 73 3.94 -9.97 1.63
N CYS A 74 5.24 -9.89 1.92
CA CYS A 74 5.95 -10.97 2.59
C CYS A 74 5.75 -10.85 4.11
N ASP A 75 5.37 -11.95 4.76
CA ASP A 75 5.60 -12.17 6.18
C ASP A 75 6.95 -12.88 6.33
N ALA A 76 7.97 -12.12 6.73
CA ALA A 76 9.32 -12.64 6.85
C ALA A 76 9.53 -13.39 8.18
N ASP A 77 8.64 -13.24 9.16
CA ASP A 77 8.70 -13.97 10.42
C ASP A 77 8.32 -15.44 10.19
N THR A 78 7.24 -15.67 9.43
CA THR A 78 6.71 -17.02 9.18
C THR A 78 7.11 -17.61 7.82
N GLY A 79 7.75 -16.81 6.96
CA GLY A 79 8.16 -17.25 5.62
C GLY A 79 6.99 -17.42 4.65
N GLN A 80 6.00 -16.54 4.72
CA GLN A 80 4.77 -16.60 3.92
C GLN A 80 4.63 -15.40 2.99
N VAL A 81 3.81 -15.57 1.95
CA VAL A 81 3.29 -14.46 1.14
C VAL A 81 1.80 -14.35 1.43
N LEU A 82 1.38 -13.19 1.89
CA LEU A 82 -0.01 -12.90 2.22
C LEU A 82 -0.68 -12.26 1.01
N LEU A 83 -1.80 -12.83 0.55
CA LEU A 83 -2.65 -12.27 -0.50
C LEU A 83 -3.81 -11.48 0.12
N PHE A 84 -4.11 -10.33 -0.44
CA PHE A 84 -5.29 -9.54 -0.14
C PHE A 84 -6.06 -9.23 -1.42
N GLU A 85 -7.38 -9.20 -1.32
CA GLU A 85 -8.28 -8.85 -2.42
C GLU A 85 -8.93 -7.49 -2.15
N ASP A 86 -8.83 -6.59 -3.11
CA ASP A 86 -9.44 -5.26 -3.11
C ASP A 86 -10.74 -5.30 -3.92
N ARG A 87 -11.83 -5.63 -3.22
CA ARG A 87 -13.19 -5.72 -3.75
C ARG A 87 -14.13 -4.82 -2.97
#